data_AF-A0A2Z5JTZ5-F1
#
_entry.id   AF-A0A2Z5JTZ5-F1
#
_cell.length_a   1.000
_cell.length_b   1.000
_cell.length_c   1.000
_cell.angle_alpha   90.00
_cell.angle_beta   90.00
_cell.angle_gamma   90.00
#
_symmetry.space_group_name_H-M   'P 1'
#
loop_
_entity.id
_entity.type
_entity.pdbx_description
1 polymer ?
#
loop_
_entity_poly.entity_id
_entity_poly.type
_entity_poly.pdbx_seq_one_letter_code
_entity_poly.pdbx_strand_id
1 'polypeptide(L)'
;MRAGRADETSLVVAAQAGDPRALDDLAATYLPLVYAIVRRAMGELADVDDVVQETMLRVLPELRTLRAPECFRPWLATIATRQISTHLHRRQADAERTAPLDEMTDPPDADAENLALIHVELSGHRRKTVRASRWLDPDARALLSLWWLETAGRLTRAELAAALGTSVAHAAVRVQRMRNQLELSRSLVAALEASPRCPRLTAALGGWDGVPSTLWRKRITRHTRACADCGRAADELVPLERLIVALALLPVPPARSATVLDKRALAGAAENAVVRGAEPAEAASRHPGLRVRLTAPCFSATTATATATVQAGRR
;
A
#
# COMPACT_ATOMS: atom_id res chain seq x y z
N MET A 1 1.61 20.32 12.95
CA MET A 1 1.21 19.90 14.31
C MET A 1 0.50 18.56 14.20
N ARG A 2 0.91 17.53 14.95
CA ARG A 2 0.19 16.25 14.96
C ARG A 2 -0.96 16.38 15.96
N ALA A 3 -2.19 16.41 15.44
CA ALA A 3 -3.39 16.10 16.21
C ALA A 3 -3.16 14.78 16.97
N GLY A 4 -3.40 14.78 18.29
CA GLY A 4 -3.32 13.57 19.10
C GLY A 4 -4.41 12.58 18.68
N ARG A 5 -4.28 11.30 19.03
CA ARG A 5 -5.30 10.26 18.70
C ARG A 5 -6.71 10.62 19.21
N ALA A 6 -6.80 11.37 20.31
CA ALA A 6 -8.06 11.89 20.85
C ALA A 6 -8.68 12.97 19.95
N ASP A 7 -7.86 13.84 19.36
CA ASP A 7 -8.27 14.90 18.43
C ASP A 7 -8.75 14.28 17.10
N GLU A 8 -8.07 13.21 16.64
CA GLU A 8 -8.52 12.38 15.51
C GLU A 8 -9.92 11.77 15.75
N THR A 9 -10.13 11.14 16.90
CA THR A 9 -11.43 10.53 17.24
C THR A 9 -12.54 11.60 17.26
N SER A 10 -12.29 12.76 17.87
CA SER A 10 -13.27 13.85 17.92
C SER A 10 -13.62 14.39 16.52
N LEU A 11 -12.63 14.55 15.64
CA LEU A 11 -12.84 14.97 14.26
C LEU A 11 -13.69 13.94 13.48
N VAL A 12 -13.42 12.65 13.66
CA VAL A 12 -14.20 11.57 13.03
C VAL A 12 -15.64 11.59 13.52
N VAL A 13 -15.87 11.75 14.83
CA VAL A 13 -17.22 11.81 15.41
C VAL A 13 -18.00 13.02 14.87
N ALA A 14 -17.39 14.20 14.78
CA ALA A 14 -18.02 15.38 14.20
C ALA A 14 -18.37 15.18 12.72
N ALA A 15 -17.47 14.58 11.94
CA ALA A 15 -17.72 14.25 10.55
C ALA A 15 -18.85 13.21 10.38
N GLN A 16 -18.93 12.21 11.27
CA GLN A 16 -20.03 11.24 11.30
C GLN A 16 -21.39 11.88 11.61
N ALA A 17 -21.40 12.88 12.50
CA ALA A 17 -22.57 13.68 12.83
C ALA A 17 -23.03 14.60 11.69
N GLY A 18 -22.26 14.68 10.60
CA GLY A 18 -22.59 15.46 9.41
C GLY A 18 -22.09 16.90 9.43
N ASP A 19 -21.13 17.25 10.31
CA ASP A 19 -20.46 18.55 10.25
C ASP A 19 -19.63 18.64 8.94
N PRO A 20 -20.00 19.56 8.00
CA PRO A 20 -19.30 19.68 6.73
C PRO A 20 -17.84 20.11 6.88
N ARG A 21 -17.53 20.94 7.89
CA ARG A 21 -16.15 21.38 8.14
C ARG A 21 -15.30 20.24 8.67
N ALA A 22 -15.85 19.45 9.60
CA ALA A 22 -15.16 18.26 10.09
C ALA A 22 -14.90 17.24 8.99
N LEU A 23 -15.84 17.08 8.04
CA LEU A 23 -15.66 16.21 6.89
C LEU A 23 -14.55 16.70 5.94
N ASP A 24 -14.53 18.00 5.64
CA ASP A 24 -13.50 18.62 4.81
C ASP A 24 -12.10 18.53 5.47
N ASP A 25 -12.01 18.81 6.77
CA ASP A 25 -10.78 18.71 7.54
C ASP A 25 -10.27 17.26 7.62
N LEU A 26 -11.18 16.31 7.78
CA LEU A 26 -10.85 14.88 7.75
C LEU A 26 -10.34 14.48 6.36
N ALA A 27 -11.03 14.87 5.29
CA ALA A 27 -10.58 14.57 3.93
C ALA A 27 -9.20 15.18 3.63
N ALA A 28 -8.98 16.45 3.96
CA ALA A 28 -7.70 17.13 3.78
C ALA A 28 -6.56 16.49 4.58
N THR A 29 -6.85 16.03 5.81
CA THR A 29 -5.87 15.40 6.69
C THR A 29 -5.42 14.02 6.20
N TYR A 30 -6.34 13.21 5.69
CA TYR A 30 -6.06 11.81 5.36
C TYR A 30 -5.83 11.53 3.88
N LEU A 31 -6.17 12.45 2.98
CA LEU A 31 -5.85 12.31 1.57
C LEU A 31 -4.35 12.06 1.30
N PRO A 32 -3.39 12.76 1.93
CA PRO A 32 -1.97 12.45 1.74
C PRO A 32 -1.60 11.03 2.17
N LEU A 33 -2.27 10.49 3.19
CA LEU A 33 -2.07 9.10 3.63
C LEU A 33 -2.61 8.12 2.58
N VAL A 34 -3.82 8.34 2.07
CA VAL A 34 -4.40 7.51 1.00
C VAL A 34 -3.51 7.54 -0.25
N TYR A 35 -3.09 8.73 -0.67
CA TYR A 35 -2.16 8.89 -1.78
C TYR A 35 -0.86 8.11 -1.55
N ALA A 36 -0.26 8.22 -0.36
CA ALA A 36 0.96 7.49 -0.03
C ALA A 36 0.78 5.97 -0.08
N ILE A 37 -0.36 5.45 0.39
CA ILE A 37 -0.71 4.02 0.33
C ILE A 37 -0.82 3.56 -1.13
N VAL A 38 -1.67 4.24 -1.91
CA VAL A 38 -1.97 3.89 -3.30
C VAL A 38 -0.73 4.01 -4.17
N ARG A 39 -0.02 5.15 -4.12
CA ARG A 39 1.19 5.39 -4.89
C ARG A 39 2.27 4.35 -4.61
N ARG A 40 2.41 3.91 -3.36
CA ARG A 40 3.42 2.91 -2.99
C ARG A 40 3.06 1.50 -3.46
N ALA A 41 1.78 1.13 -3.45
CA ALA A 41 1.35 -0.16 -3.98
C ALA A 41 1.42 -0.20 -5.51
N MET A 42 1.02 0.88 -6.17
CA MET A 42 0.93 0.96 -7.63
C MET A 42 2.26 1.32 -8.30
N GLY A 43 3.14 2.08 -7.65
CA GLY A 43 4.42 2.49 -8.21
C GLY A 43 4.28 3.67 -9.16
N GLU A 44 4.58 3.48 -10.45
CA GLU A 44 4.54 4.52 -11.50
C GLU A 44 3.33 4.35 -12.44
N LEU A 45 2.34 3.55 -12.05
CA LEU A 45 1.13 3.39 -12.85
C LEU A 45 0.38 4.72 -12.96
N ALA A 46 -0.18 5.01 -14.13
CA ALA A 46 -0.90 6.26 -14.42
C ALA A 46 -2.15 6.45 -13.54
N ASP A 47 -2.80 5.36 -13.15
CA ASP A 47 -4.12 5.37 -12.51
C ASP A 47 -4.07 5.62 -10.98
N VAL A 48 -2.98 6.15 -10.43
CA VAL A 48 -2.85 6.41 -8.98
C VAL A 48 -3.91 7.40 -8.52
N ASP A 49 -4.13 8.47 -9.29
CA ASP A 49 -5.07 9.53 -8.95
C ASP A 49 -6.51 9.00 -8.98
N ASP A 50 -6.84 8.16 -9.96
CA ASP A 50 -8.15 7.49 -10.07
C ASP A 50 -8.44 6.58 -8.89
N VAL A 51 -7.47 5.75 -8.48
CA VAL A 51 -7.63 4.84 -7.33
C VAL A 51 -7.73 5.61 -6.02
N VAL A 52 -7.01 6.74 -5.88
CA VAL A 52 -7.15 7.64 -4.72
C VAL A 52 -8.54 8.25 -4.69
N GLN A 53 -9.03 8.75 -5.82
CA GLN A 53 -10.37 9.33 -5.93
C GLN A 53 -11.44 8.29 -5.62
N GLU A 54 -11.40 7.11 -6.24
CA GLU A 54 -12.34 6.02 -5.95
C GLU A 54 -12.31 5.62 -4.47
N THR A 55 -11.12 5.59 -3.86
CA THR A 55 -10.98 5.33 -2.43
C THR A 55 -11.71 6.38 -1.60
N MET A 56 -11.48 7.67 -1.85
CA MET A 56 -12.12 8.76 -1.11
C MET A 56 -13.65 8.78 -1.31
N LEU A 57 -14.11 8.50 -2.53
CA LEU A 57 -15.53 8.38 -2.86
C LEU A 57 -16.23 7.23 -2.12
N ARG A 58 -15.50 6.17 -1.72
CA ARG A 58 -16.05 5.12 -0.83
C ARG A 58 -15.94 5.47 0.64
N VAL A 59 -14.84 6.10 1.06
CA VAL A 59 -14.58 6.47 2.45
C VAL A 59 -15.65 7.41 2.99
N LEU A 60 -15.95 8.51 2.29
CA LEU A 60 -16.81 9.54 2.88
C LEU A 60 -18.25 9.07 3.16
N PRO A 61 -18.92 8.34 2.25
CA PRO A 61 -20.23 7.77 2.53
C PRO A 61 -20.19 6.66 3.59
N GLU A 62 -19.17 5.79 3.56
CA GLU A 62 -19.05 4.67 4.50
C GLU A 62 -18.62 5.12 5.91
N LEU A 63 -18.14 6.35 6.08
CA LEU A 63 -17.69 6.90 7.37
C LEU A 63 -18.73 6.75 8.48
N ARG A 64 -20.01 6.96 8.16
CA ARG A 64 -21.13 6.80 9.12
C ARG A 64 -21.31 5.37 9.62
N THR A 65 -20.76 4.38 8.92
CA THR A 65 -20.83 2.97 9.30
C THR A 65 -19.68 2.53 10.22
N LEU A 66 -18.67 3.39 10.41
CA LEU A 66 -17.56 3.13 11.30
C LEU A 66 -18.03 3.16 12.77
N ARG A 67 -18.10 1.97 13.39
CA ARG A 67 -18.61 1.82 14.76
C ARG A 67 -17.65 2.26 15.85
N ALA A 68 -16.36 2.29 15.56
CA ALA A 68 -15.30 2.60 16.50
C ALA A 68 -14.43 3.72 15.88
N PRO A 69 -14.77 5.00 16.15
CA PRO A 69 -14.10 6.16 15.54
C PRO A 69 -12.59 6.19 15.76
N GLU A 70 -12.11 5.67 16.89
CA GLU A 70 -10.69 5.51 17.22
C GLU A 70 -9.93 4.53 16.27
N CYS A 71 -10.68 3.75 15.50
CA CYS A 71 -10.16 2.79 14.51
C CYS A 71 -10.28 3.34 13.08
N PHE A 72 -10.43 4.65 12.91
CA PHE A 72 -10.56 5.27 11.60
C PHE A 72 -9.39 4.97 10.66
N ARG A 73 -8.14 5.05 11.15
CA ARG A 73 -6.93 4.79 10.35
C ARG A 73 -6.86 3.36 9.78
N PRO A 74 -6.99 2.28 10.58
CA PRO A 74 -7.01 0.92 10.03
C PRO A 74 -8.21 0.69 9.12
N TRP A 75 -9.37 1.28 9.42
CA TRP A 75 -10.56 1.18 8.57
C TRP A 75 -10.33 1.85 7.20
N LEU A 76 -9.77 3.06 7.17
CA LEU A 76 -9.37 3.75 5.94
C LEU A 76 -8.35 2.93 5.14
N ALA A 77 -7.33 2.38 5.81
CA ALA A 77 -6.33 1.53 5.19
C ALA A 77 -6.93 0.25 4.61
N THR A 78 -8.01 -0.28 5.20
CA THR A 78 -8.77 -1.42 4.68
C THR A 78 -9.41 -1.07 3.33
N ILE A 79 -10.08 0.08 3.25
CA ILE A 79 -10.76 0.52 2.02
C ILE A 79 -9.73 0.76 0.92
N ALA A 80 -8.63 1.45 1.23
CA ALA A 80 -7.54 1.70 0.28
C ALA A 80 -6.92 0.39 -0.24
N THR A 81 -6.58 -0.55 0.65
CA THR A 81 -6.04 -1.87 0.28
C THR A 81 -6.98 -2.62 -0.66
N ARG A 82 -8.30 -2.55 -0.40
CA ARG A 82 -9.30 -3.18 -1.26
C ARG A 82 -9.37 -2.52 -2.64
N GLN A 83 -9.36 -1.19 -2.73
CA GLN A 83 -9.35 -0.51 -4.03
C GLN A 83 -8.10 -0.88 -4.84
N ILE A 84 -6.94 -0.90 -4.20
CA ILE A 84 -5.68 -1.31 -4.82
C ILE A 84 -5.78 -2.74 -5.36
N SER A 85 -6.20 -3.70 -4.55
CA SER A 85 -6.35 -5.10 -5.00
C SER A 85 -7.36 -5.20 -6.15
N THR A 86 -8.53 -4.57 -6.04
CA THR A 86 -9.56 -4.58 -7.09
C THR A 86 -9.03 -3.99 -8.41
N HIS A 87 -8.34 -2.86 -8.36
CA HIS A 87 -7.77 -2.21 -9.55
C HIS A 87 -6.69 -3.08 -10.20
N LEU A 88 -5.74 -3.57 -9.41
CA LEU A 88 -4.64 -4.39 -9.91
C LEU A 88 -5.12 -5.72 -10.50
N HIS A 89 -6.13 -6.36 -9.90
CA HIS A 89 -6.73 -7.58 -10.45
C HIS A 89 -7.46 -7.32 -11.76
N ARG A 90 -8.22 -6.21 -11.87
CA ARG A 90 -8.90 -5.83 -13.10
C ARG A 90 -7.89 -5.63 -14.23
N ARG A 91 -6.85 -4.83 -13.96
CA ARG A 91 -5.79 -4.56 -14.92
C ARG A 91 -5.04 -5.83 -15.35
N GLN A 92 -4.76 -6.73 -14.41
CA GLN A 92 -4.15 -8.02 -14.73
C GLN A 92 -5.05 -8.85 -15.65
N ALA A 93 -6.34 -8.94 -15.35
CA ALA A 93 -7.30 -9.65 -16.18
C ALA A 93 -7.45 -9.03 -17.59
N ASP A 94 -7.37 -7.70 -17.69
CA ASP A 94 -7.43 -7.00 -18.97
C ASP A 94 -6.15 -7.25 -19.80
N ALA A 95 -4.97 -7.22 -19.17
CA ALA A 95 -3.71 -7.58 -19.82
C ALA A 95 -3.66 -9.05 -20.29
N GLU A 96 -4.30 -9.97 -19.56
CA GLU A 96 -4.41 -11.38 -19.96
C GLU A 96 -5.39 -11.59 -21.14
N ARG A 97 -6.39 -10.71 -21.30
CA ARG A 97 -7.33 -10.72 -22.43
C ARG A 97 -6.79 -10.02 -23.67
N THR A 98 -5.87 -9.07 -23.48
CA THR A 98 -5.31 -8.24 -24.54
C THR A 98 -3.79 -8.44 -24.59
N ALA A 99 -3.31 -9.45 -25.33
CA ALA A 99 -1.89 -9.50 -25.69
C ALA A 99 -1.55 -8.24 -26.53
N PRO A 100 -0.52 -7.42 -26.22
CA PRO A 100 -0.58 -5.99 -26.51
C PRO A 100 0.01 -5.58 -27.87
N LEU A 101 -0.61 -4.55 -28.47
CA LEU A 101 0.11 -3.38 -29.00
C LEU A 101 0.21 -2.36 -27.85
N ASP A 102 1.44 -1.92 -27.55
CA ASP A 102 1.90 -0.72 -26.80
C ASP A 102 1.25 -0.37 -25.44
N GLU A 103 1.85 0.36 -24.51
CA GLU A 103 2.82 1.45 -24.60
C GLU A 103 3.59 1.49 -23.26
N MET A 104 4.91 1.34 -23.30
CA MET A 104 5.77 1.54 -22.13
C MET A 104 6.39 2.93 -22.23
N THR A 105 5.63 3.94 -21.80
CA THR A 105 6.15 5.31 -21.68
C THR A 105 7.14 5.35 -20.52
N ASP A 106 8.43 5.58 -20.82
CA ASP A 106 9.40 6.02 -19.83
C ASP A 106 9.04 7.45 -19.38
N PRO A 107 8.85 7.74 -18.07
CA PRO A 107 8.62 9.11 -17.63
C PRO A 107 9.95 9.85 -17.35
N PRO A 108 9.95 11.19 -17.50
CA PRO A 108 11.15 12.01 -17.42
C PRO A 108 11.66 12.16 -15.98
N ASP A 109 12.98 12.32 -15.88
CA ASP A 109 13.70 12.67 -14.65
C ASP A 109 13.13 13.98 -14.08
N ALA A 110 12.86 13.99 -12.77
CA ALA A 110 12.50 15.20 -12.03
C ALA A 110 13.62 15.51 -11.05
N ASP A 111 14.31 16.60 -11.34
CA ASP A 111 15.52 17.09 -10.68
C ASP A 111 15.35 17.32 -9.17
N ALA A 112 16.42 16.97 -8.43
CA ALA A 112 16.76 17.59 -7.15
C ALA A 112 18.28 17.44 -6.92
N GLU A 113 19.04 18.48 -7.29
CA GLU A 113 20.47 18.56 -7.01
C GLU A 113 20.76 18.86 -5.52
N ASN A 114 21.52 17.95 -4.92
CA ASN A 114 22.79 18.20 -4.20
C ASN A 114 22.89 17.59 -2.78
N LEU A 115 23.15 16.26 -2.74
CA LEU A 115 23.90 15.47 -1.73
C LEU A 115 24.31 14.15 -2.41
N ALA A 116 25.23 14.25 -3.38
CA ALA A 116 25.10 13.57 -4.68
C ALA A 116 25.50 12.08 -4.80
N LEU A 117 26.16 11.44 -3.84
CA LEU A 117 26.57 10.02 -4.00
C LEU A 117 25.68 9.05 -3.21
N ILE A 118 25.48 9.32 -1.92
CA ILE A 118 24.60 8.49 -1.06
C ILE A 118 23.13 8.63 -1.49
N HIS A 119 22.70 9.82 -1.92
CA HIS A 119 21.32 10.04 -2.37
C HIS A 119 21.02 9.34 -3.71
N VAL A 120 21.99 9.28 -4.63
CA VAL A 120 21.85 8.60 -5.93
C VAL A 120 21.81 7.08 -5.75
N GLU A 121 22.68 6.51 -4.91
CA GLU A 121 22.66 5.08 -4.60
C GLU A 121 21.35 4.67 -3.92
N LEU A 122 20.87 5.44 -2.92
CA LEU A 122 19.59 5.19 -2.27
C LEU A 122 18.39 5.36 -3.23
N SER A 123 18.47 6.32 -4.15
CA SER A 123 17.45 6.51 -5.20
C SER A 123 17.41 5.33 -6.19
N GLY A 124 18.58 4.79 -6.56
CA GLY A 124 18.68 3.57 -7.37
C GLY A 124 18.06 2.35 -6.66
N HIS A 125 18.36 2.15 -5.38
CA HIS A 125 17.78 1.08 -4.57
C HIS A 125 16.27 1.23 -4.36
N ARG A 126 15.79 2.47 -4.24
CA ARG A 126 14.35 2.80 -4.22
C ARG A 126 13.68 2.41 -5.53
N ARG A 127 14.25 2.81 -6.67
CA ARG A 127 13.71 2.47 -8.00
C ARG A 127 13.63 0.95 -8.18
N LYS A 128 14.68 0.22 -7.81
CA LYS A 128 14.70 -1.25 -7.81
C LYS A 128 13.60 -1.84 -6.92
N THR A 129 13.29 -1.25 -5.77
CA THR A 129 12.17 -1.68 -4.90
C THR A 129 10.81 -1.49 -5.56
N VAL A 130 10.60 -0.34 -6.18
CA VAL A 130 9.33 -0.04 -6.88
C VAL A 130 9.15 -1.01 -8.05
N ARG A 131 10.19 -1.25 -8.86
CA ARG A 131 10.17 -2.24 -9.94
C ARG A 131 9.98 -3.66 -9.42
N ALA A 132 10.64 -4.03 -8.32
CA ALA A 132 10.48 -5.33 -7.67
C ALA A 132 9.05 -5.58 -7.18
N SER A 133 8.34 -4.55 -6.72
CA SER A 133 6.93 -4.69 -6.31
C SER A 133 6.03 -5.13 -7.47
N ARG A 134 6.38 -4.85 -8.73
CA ARG A 134 5.62 -5.31 -9.91
C ARG A 134 5.65 -6.83 -10.07
N TRP A 135 6.63 -7.50 -9.46
CA TRP A 135 6.74 -8.96 -9.43
C TRP A 135 5.95 -9.59 -8.28
N LEU A 136 5.32 -8.80 -7.42
CA LEU A 136 4.41 -9.29 -6.39
C LEU A 136 3.01 -9.44 -6.96
N ASP A 137 2.30 -10.46 -6.49
CA ASP A 137 0.88 -10.61 -6.81
C ASP A 137 0.08 -9.45 -6.20
N PRO A 138 -1.10 -9.08 -6.75
CA PRO A 138 -1.84 -7.88 -6.35
C PRO A 138 -2.01 -7.71 -4.83
N ASP A 139 -2.42 -8.77 -4.13
CA ASP A 139 -2.61 -8.74 -2.69
C ASP A 139 -1.31 -8.55 -1.90
N ALA A 140 -0.18 -9.06 -2.41
CA ALA A 140 1.12 -8.83 -1.80
C ALA A 140 1.60 -7.38 -2.00
N ARG A 141 1.21 -6.72 -3.10
CA ARG A 141 1.46 -5.28 -3.30
C ARG A 141 0.65 -4.42 -2.35
N ALA A 142 -0.62 -4.76 -2.13
CA ALA A 142 -1.47 -4.07 -1.16
C ALA A 142 -0.98 -4.32 0.29
N LEU A 143 -0.47 -5.52 0.59
CA LEU A 143 0.16 -5.81 1.88
C LEU A 143 1.47 -5.04 2.09
N LEU A 144 2.27 -4.85 1.03
CA LEU A 144 3.49 -4.05 1.08
C LEU A 144 3.21 -2.60 1.52
N SER A 145 2.12 -1.98 1.04
CA SER A 145 1.74 -0.62 1.48
C SER A 145 1.28 -0.57 2.94
N LEU A 146 0.64 -1.60 3.46
CA LEU A 146 0.27 -1.66 4.89
C LEU A 146 1.49 -1.86 5.79
N TRP A 147 2.38 -2.80 5.43
CA TRP A 147 3.60 -3.05 6.18
C TRP A 147 4.53 -1.83 6.21
N TRP A 148 4.51 -1.04 5.14
CA TRP A 148 5.18 0.24 5.08
C TRP A 148 4.68 1.22 6.16
N LEU A 149 3.36 1.35 6.31
CA LEU A 149 2.79 2.20 7.34
C LEU A 149 3.09 1.67 8.74
N GLU A 150 3.13 0.35 8.90
CA GLU A 150 3.53 -0.27 10.16
C GLU A 150 4.96 0.11 10.55
N THR A 151 5.91 -0.04 9.63
CA THR A 151 7.32 0.29 9.84
C THR A 151 7.55 1.79 10.05
N ALA A 152 6.72 2.65 9.47
CA ALA A 152 6.72 4.09 9.71
C ALA A 152 6.05 4.50 11.06
N GLY A 153 5.60 3.53 11.87
CA GLY A 153 4.88 3.78 13.12
C GLY A 153 3.52 4.46 12.92
N ARG A 154 2.95 4.35 11.71
CA ARG A 154 1.65 4.90 11.35
C ARG A 154 0.53 3.87 11.54
N LEU A 155 0.84 2.59 11.51
CA LEU A 155 -0.07 1.53 11.91
C LEU A 155 0.64 0.62 12.91
N THR A 156 -0.13 -0.02 13.77
CA THR A 156 0.33 -1.15 14.58
C THR A 156 0.13 -2.45 13.82
N ARG A 157 0.81 -3.52 14.22
CA ARG A 157 0.57 -4.85 13.66
C ARG A 157 -0.89 -5.31 13.85
N ALA A 158 -1.53 -4.92 14.95
CA ALA A 158 -2.94 -5.22 15.21
C ALA A 158 -3.86 -4.51 14.21
N GLU A 159 -3.61 -3.23 13.95
CA GLU A 159 -4.32 -2.43 12.94
C GLU A 159 -4.12 -2.97 11.52
N LEU A 160 -2.90 -3.40 11.18
CA LEU A 160 -2.61 -4.08 9.91
C LEU A 160 -3.40 -5.39 9.79
N ALA A 161 -3.42 -6.21 10.85
CA ALA A 161 -4.15 -7.47 10.86
C ALA A 161 -5.66 -7.27 10.70
N ALA A 162 -6.22 -6.27 11.39
CA ALA A 162 -7.61 -5.85 11.25
C ALA A 162 -7.92 -5.39 9.83
N ALA A 163 -7.01 -4.63 9.19
CA ALA A 163 -7.19 -4.19 7.81
C ALA A 163 -7.18 -5.34 6.79
N LEU A 164 -6.45 -6.41 7.07
CA LEU A 164 -6.47 -7.63 6.28
C LEU A 164 -7.63 -8.57 6.60
N GLY A 165 -8.38 -8.32 7.67
CA GLY A 165 -9.39 -9.26 8.18
C GLY A 165 -8.79 -10.58 8.68
N THR A 166 -7.58 -10.56 9.26
CA THR A 166 -6.86 -11.76 9.73
C THR A 166 -6.40 -11.62 11.17
N SER A 167 -5.96 -12.73 11.80
CA SER A 167 -5.32 -12.68 13.11
C SER A 167 -3.94 -12.03 13.04
N VAL A 168 -3.47 -11.47 14.17
CA VAL A 168 -2.12 -10.86 14.28
C VAL A 168 -1.01 -11.84 13.88
N ALA A 169 -1.13 -13.10 14.30
CA ALA A 169 -0.18 -14.16 13.94
C ALA A 169 -0.20 -14.45 12.44
N HIS A 170 -1.38 -14.58 11.82
CA HIS A 170 -1.48 -14.82 10.38
C HIS A 170 -0.98 -13.63 9.57
N ALA A 171 -1.28 -12.39 9.99
CA ALA A 171 -0.76 -11.17 9.40
C ALA A 171 0.79 -11.14 9.43
N ALA A 172 1.41 -11.52 10.55
CA ALA A 172 2.86 -11.61 10.66
C ALA A 172 3.48 -12.58 9.64
N VAL A 173 2.88 -13.77 9.48
CA VAL A 173 3.32 -14.76 8.49
C VAL A 173 3.17 -14.23 7.07
N ARG A 174 2.04 -13.58 6.74
CA ARG A 174 1.82 -12.98 5.42
C ARG A 174 2.84 -11.88 5.12
N VAL A 175 3.12 -11.01 6.09
CA VAL A 175 4.14 -9.96 5.97
C VAL A 175 5.51 -10.59 5.71
N GLN A 176 5.89 -11.62 6.45
CA GLN A 176 7.17 -12.29 6.24
C GLN A 176 7.28 -12.93 4.85
N ARG A 177 6.23 -13.60 4.38
CA ARG A 177 6.19 -14.19 3.03
C ARG A 177 6.32 -13.12 1.94
N MET A 178 5.58 -12.03 2.08
CA MET A 178 5.65 -10.88 1.16
C MET A 178 7.06 -10.26 1.16
N ARG A 179 7.67 -10.06 2.32
CA ARG A 179 9.05 -9.55 2.44
C ARG A 179 10.06 -10.43 1.72
N ASN A 180 9.97 -11.75 1.94
CA ASN A 180 10.85 -12.72 1.27
C ASN A 180 10.66 -12.66 -0.26
N GLN A 181 9.42 -12.55 -0.74
CA GLN A 181 9.14 -12.43 -2.17
C GLN A 181 9.65 -11.10 -2.75
N LEU A 182 9.55 -10.00 -1.99
CA LEU A 182 10.06 -8.70 -2.39
C LEU A 182 11.58 -8.72 -2.51
N GLU A 183 12.30 -9.34 -1.57
CA GLU A 183 13.76 -9.46 -1.67
C GLU A 183 14.21 -10.30 -2.86
N LEU A 184 13.56 -11.44 -3.09
CA LEU A 184 13.81 -12.23 -4.31
C LEU A 184 13.54 -11.40 -5.58
N SER A 185 12.49 -10.58 -5.55
CA SER A 185 12.13 -9.69 -6.66
C SER A 185 13.10 -8.53 -6.83
N ARG A 186 13.76 -8.06 -5.77
CA ARG A 186 14.83 -7.06 -5.83
C ARG A 186 16.09 -7.66 -6.44
N SER A 187 16.47 -8.87 -6.05
CA SER A 187 17.61 -9.59 -6.62
C SER A 187 17.45 -9.82 -8.13
N LEU A 188 16.26 -10.25 -8.58
CA LEU A 188 16.02 -10.44 -10.02
C LEU A 188 16.01 -9.11 -10.78
N VAL A 189 15.46 -8.03 -10.22
CA VAL A 189 15.50 -6.70 -10.85
C VAL A 189 16.93 -6.19 -10.95
N ALA A 190 17.75 -6.38 -9.92
CA ALA A 190 19.17 -6.02 -9.96
C ALA A 190 19.91 -6.75 -11.08
N ALA A 191 19.67 -8.05 -11.26
CA ALA A 191 20.25 -8.82 -12.36
C ALA A 191 19.75 -8.38 -13.74
N LEU A 192 18.47 -8.00 -13.86
CA LEU A 192 17.91 -7.46 -15.11
C LEU A 192 18.50 -6.08 -15.46
N GLU A 193 18.81 -5.26 -14.47
CA GLU A 193 19.33 -3.90 -14.66
C GLU A 193 20.87 -3.81 -14.68
N ALA A 194 21.57 -4.92 -14.41
CA ALA A 194 23.03 -4.97 -14.46
C ALA A 194 23.55 -4.54 -15.83
N SER A 195 24.57 -3.69 -15.83
CA SER A 195 25.21 -3.14 -17.04
C SER A 195 26.73 -3.40 -16.97
N PRO A 196 27.29 -4.27 -17.83
CA PRO A 196 26.60 -5.07 -18.86
C PRO A 196 25.73 -6.20 -18.27
N ARG A 197 24.61 -6.52 -18.94
CA ARG A 197 23.73 -7.62 -18.53
C ARG A 197 24.38 -8.96 -18.82
N CYS A 198 24.23 -9.94 -17.92
CA CYS A 198 24.73 -11.30 -18.14
C CYS A 198 24.21 -11.89 -19.47
N PRO A 199 25.10 -12.37 -20.37
CA PRO A 199 24.68 -12.94 -21.66
C PRO A 199 23.77 -14.17 -21.51
N ARG A 200 24.04 -15.01 -20.51
CA ARG A 200 23.21 -16.20 -20.21
C ARG A 200 21.82 -15.82 -19.70
N LEU A 201 21.71 -14.73 -18.94
CA LEU A 201 20.42 -14.19 -18.54
C LEU A 201 19.68 -13.67 -19.76
N THR A 202 20.33 -12.88 -20.62
CA THR A 202 19.73 -12.37 -21.86
C THR A 202 19.20 -13.50 -22.74
N ALA A 203 19.97 -14.57 -22.93
CA ALA A 203 19.51 -15.76 -23.64
C ALA A 203 18.32 -16.44 -22.94
N ALA A 204 18.32 -16.51 -21.61
CA ALA A 204 17.22 -17.07 -20.84
C ALA A 204 15.94 -16.24 -20.90
N LEU A 205 16.02 -14.95 -21.23
CA LEU A 205 14.88 -14.05 -21.43
C LEU A 205 14.29 -14.10 -22.84
N GLY A 206 14.83 -14.93 -23.75
CA GLY A 206 14.29 -15.07 -25.10
C GLY A 206 12.79 -15.37 -25.09
N GLY A 207 12.01 -14.52 -25.79
CA GLY A 207 10.55 -14.62 -25.87
C GLY A 207 9.80 -13.99 -24.69
N TRP A 208 10.47 -13.27 -23.79
CA TRP A 208 9.79 -12.49 -22.76
C TRP A 208 9.33 -11.14 -23.31
N ASP A 209 8.06 -10.83 -23.11
CA ASP A 209 7.40 -9.56 -23.42
C ASP A 209 7.72 -8.42 -22.43
N GLY A 210 8.55 -8.67 -21.42
CA GLY A 210 8.87 -7.71 -20.36
C GLY A 210 7.82 -7.62 -19.25
N VAL A 211 6.72 -8.39 -19.33
CA VAL A 211 5.65 -8.37 -18.33
C VAL A 211 5.99 -9.30 -17.15
N PRO A 212 6.02 -8.80 -15.90
CA PRO A 212 6.25 -9.65 -14.73
C PRO A 212 5.18 -10.74 -14.60
N SER A 213 5.61 -11.99 -14.53
CA SER A 213 4.73 -13.14 -14.31
C SER A 213 5.34 -14.16 -13.37
N THR A 214 4.53 -15.04 -12.78
CA THR A 214 5.03 -16.10 -11.89
C THR A 214 6.00 -17.06 -12.59
N LEU A 215 5.79 -17.33 -13.88
CA LEU A 215 6.69 -18.16 -14.69
C LEU A 215 8.06 -17.48 -14.84
N TRP A 216 8.08 -16.23 -15.29
CA TRP A 216 9.32 -15.48 -15.49
C TRP A 216 10.05 -15.21 -14.17
N ARG A 217 9.32 -14.94 -13.09
CA ARG A 217 9.87 -14.78 -11.74
C ARG A 217 10.67 -16.02 -11.35
N LYS A 218 10.08 -17.21 -11.47
CA LYS A 218 10.74 -18.50 -11.16
C LYS A 218 11.95 -18.74 -12.06
N ARG A 219 11.82 -18.49 -13.37
CA ARG A 219 12.90 -18.70 -14.35
C ARG A 219 14.12 -17.81 -14.06
N ILE A 220 13.89 -16.51 -13.85
CA ILE A 220 14.96 -15.55 -13.56
C ILE A 220 15.57 -15.82 -12.18
N THR A 221 14.74 -16.11 -11.17
CA THR A 221 15.24 -16.43 -9.81
C THR A 221 16.13 -17.68 -9.80
N ARG A 222 15.82 -18.68 -10.63
CA ARG A 222 16.69 -19.86 -10.80
C ARG A 222 18.04 -19.46 -11.40
N HIS A 223 18.03 -18.56 -12.38
CA HIS A 223 19.25 -18.05 -12.99
C HIS A 223 20.10 -17.24 -12.01
N THR A 224 19.50 -16.28 -11.28
CA THR A 224 20.25 -15.42 -10.34
C THR A 224 20.92 -16.21 -9.22
N ARG A 225 20.35 -17.34 -8.80
CA ARG A 225 20.96 -18.25 -7.82
C ARG A 225 22.09 -19.11 -8.40
N ALA A 226 22.07 -19.39 -9.71
CA ALA A 226 23.02 -20.30 -10.36
C ALA A 226 24.18 -19.56 -11.06
N CYS A 227 24.04 -18.26 -11.32
CA CYS A 227 25.03 -17.44 -12.00
C CYS A 227 25.74 -16.51 -11.01
N ALA A 228 27.06 -16.64 -10.88
CA ALA A 228 27.86 -15.83 -9.96
C ALA A 228 27.75 -14.32 -10.27
N ASP A 229 27.74 -13.91 -11.54
CA ASP A 229 27.65 -12.49 -11.92
C ASP A 229 26.28 -11.88 -11.53
N CYS A 230 25.20 -12.61 -11.81
CA CYS A 230 23.85 -12.20 -11.41
C CYS A 230 23.65 -12.26 -9.89
N GLY A 231 24.35 -13.17 -9.20
CA GLY A 231 24.39 -13.23 -7.74
C GLY A 231 25.07 -12.01 -7.12
N ARG A 232 26.24 -11.61 -7.64
CA ARG A 232 26.95 -10.41 -7.17
C ARG A 232 26.13 -9.14 -7.30
N ALA A 233 25.42 -8.95 -8.42
CA ALA A 233 24.51 -7.82 -8.60
C ALA A 233 23.39 -7.77 -7.53
N ALA A 234 23.00 -8.92 -6.98
CA ALA A 234 22.04 -8.99 -5.87
C ALA A 234 22.71 -8.73 -4.51
N ASP A 235 23.96 -9.12 -4.30
CA ASP A 235 24.71 -8.89 -3.06
C ASP A 235 25.04 -7.40 -2.83
N GLU A 236 25.14 -6.62 -3.92
CA GLU A 236 25.32 -5.16 -3.86
C GLU A 236 24.07 -4.41 -3.36
N LEU A 237 22.95 -5.10 -3.18
CA LEU A 237 21.71 -4.47 -2.71
C LEU A 237 21.77 -4.13 -1.22
N VAL A 238 21.44 -2.88 -0.88
CA VAL A 238 21.18 -2.49 0.51
C VAL A 238 19.97 -3.30 1.06
N PRO A 239 20.05 -3.88 2.27
CA PRO A 239 18.96 -4.62 2.88
C PRO A 239 17.65 -3.80 2.96
N LEU A 240 16.52 -4.46 2.71
CA LEU A 240 15.21 -3.81 2.65
C LEU A 240 14.86 -3.06 3.93
N GLU A 241 15.22 -3.57 5.11
CA GLU A 241 14.94 -2.93 6.40
C GLU A 241 15.61 -1.56 6.52
N ARG A 242 16.84 -1.42 6.01
CA ARG A 242 17.56 -0.14 6.01
C ARG A 242 16.96 0.84 5.00
N LEU A 243 16.52 0.34 3.85
CA LEU A 243 15.86 1.16 2.83
C LEU A 243 14.51 1.68 3.30
N ILE A 244 13.74 0.89 4.06
CA ILE A 244 12.43 1.29 4.55
C ILE A 244 12.51 2.43 5.56
N VAL A 245 13.51 2.41 6.45
CA VAL A 245 13.71 3.53 7.37
C VAL A 245 14.03 4.82 6.59
N ALA A 246 14.88 4.75 5.57
CA ALA A 246 15.23 5.89 4.72
C ALA A 246 14.03 6.41 3.89
N LEU A 247 13.24 5.51 3.33
CA LEU A 247 12.08 5.83 2.50
C LEU A 247 10.86 6.32 3.32
N ALA A 248 10.83 6.12 4.65
CA ALA A 248 9.76 6.56 5.57
C ALA A 248 9.91 8.01 5.99
N LEU A 249 11.10 8.56 5.79
CA LEU A 249 11.46 9.92 6.11
C LEU A 249 11.27 10.89 4.94
N LEU A 250 10.96 10.39 3.74
CA LEU A 250 10.80 11.22 2.55
C LEU A 250 9.34 11.68 2.38
N PRO A 251 9.07 13.00 2.39
CA PRO A 251 7.74 13.52 2.18
C PRO A 251 7.23 13.17 0.78
N VAL A 252 5.95 12.81 0.67
CA VAL A 252 5.25 12.80 -0.62
C VAL A 252 5.21 14.25 -1.11
N PRO A 253 5.64 14.56 -2.36
CA PRO A 253 5.56 15.92 -2.87
C PRO A 253 4.10 16.41 -2.83
N PRO A 254 3.82 17.56 -2.18
CA PRO A 254 2.45 18.05 -1.99
C PRO A 254 1.75 18.45 -3.30
N ALA A 255 2.49 18.53 -4.40
CA ALA A 255 2.01 19.04 -5.68
C ALA A 255 0.96 18.16 -6.38
N ARG A 256 0.80 16.88 -6.01
CA ARG A 256 -0.20 15.98 -6.63
C ARG A 256 -1.46 15.74 -5.78
N SER A 257 -1.46 16.05 -4.49
CA SER A 257 -2.68 15.94 -3.68
C SER A 257 -3.71 17.04 -3.97
N ALA A 258 -3.27 18.19 -4.49
CA ALA A 258 -4.15 19.32 -4.77
C ALA A 258 -4.97 19.16 -6.07
N THR A 259 -4.50 18.35 -7.03
CA THR A 259 -5.16 18.15 -8.33
C THR A 259 -6.23 17.07 -8.32
N VAL A 260 -6.21 16.14 -7.36
CA VAL A 260 -7.17 15.02 -7.29
C VAL A 260 -8.52 15.44 -6.68
N LEU A 261 -8.58 16.56 -5.96
CA LEU A 261 -9.82 17.10 -5.40
C LEU A 261 -10.25 18.36 -6.14
N ASP A 262 -11.08 18.19 -7.18
CA ASP A 262 -12.01 19.27 -7.48
C ASP A 262 -12.97 19.39 -6.29
N LYS A 263 -12.83 20.45 -5.49
CA LYS A 263 -13.64 20.73 -4.30
C LYS A 263 -15.14 20.65 -4.59
N ARG A 264 -15.56 20.89 -5.84
CA ARG A 264 -16.96 20.77 -6.28
C ARG A 264 -17.49 19.33 -6.25
N ALA A 265 -16.66 18.33 -6.52
CA ALA A 265 -17.09 16.93 -6.53
C ALA A 265 -17.38 16.40 -5.11
N LEU A 266 -16.63 16.89 -4.11
CA LEU A 266 -16.79 16.52 -2.71
C LEU A 266 -17.95 17.25 -2.04
N ALA A 267 -18.14 18.54 -2.36
CA ALA A 267 -19.32 19.29 -1.93
C ALA A 267 -20.62 18.60 -2.39
N GLY A 268 -20.67 18.13 -3.65
CA GLY A 268 -21.84 17.41 -4.16
C GLY A 268 -22.05 16.01 -3.56
N ALA A 269 -20.99 15.30 -3.16
CA ALA A 269 -21.08 14.03 -2.45
C ALA A 269 -21.55 14.22 -0.99
N ALA A 270 -21.08 15.28 -0.33
CA ALA A 270 -21.52 15.69 1.00
C ALA A 270 -22.97 16.18 0.99
N GLU A 271 -23.37 17.01 0.02
CA GLU A 271 -24.76 17.44 -0.17
C GLU A 271 -25.70 16.26 -0.46
N ASN A 272 -25.30 15.31 -1.31
CA ASN A 272 -26.12 14.10 -1.55
C ASN A 272 -26.21 13.19 -0.30
N ALA A 273 -25.20 13.16 0.57
CA ALA A 273 -25.22 12.43 1.83
C ALA A 273 -26.02 13.15 2.95
N VAL A 274 -26.20 14.47 2.84
CA VAL A 274 -27.04 15.30 3.72
C VAL A 274 -28.50 15.25 3.27
N VAL A 275 -28.78 15.24 1.97
CA VAL A 275 -30.14 15.24 1.41
C VAL A 275 -30.80 13.86 1.48
N ARG A 276 -30.05 12.76 1.44
CA ARG A 276 -30.61 11.40 1.64
C ARG A 276 -30.73 11.05 3.12
N GLY A 277 -31.63 11.74 3.81
CA GLY A 277 -32.28 11.20 4.99
C GLY A 277 -33.12 9.98 4.60
N ALA A 278 -32.74 8.82 5.16
CA ALA A 278 -33.54 7.61 5.34
C ALA A 278 -34.69 7.32 4.35
N GLU A 279 -34.42 6.51 3.33
CA GLU A 279 -35.33 5.43 2.90
C GLU A 279 -34.51 4.21 2.43
N PRO A 280 -34.89 2.97 2.77
CA PRO A 280 -34.21 1.78 2.28
C PRO A 280 -34.59 1.55 0.80
N ALA A 281 -33.72 1.96 -0.12
CA ALA A 281 -33.89 1.66 -1.53
C ALA A 281 -33.67 0.16 -1.80
N GLU A 282 -34.77 -0.58 -1.86
CA GLU A 282 -34.84 -1.93 -2.38
C GLU A 282 -34.71 -1.90 -3.91
N ALA A 283 -33.47 -1.86 -4.42
CA ALA A 283 -33.18 -2.02 -5.83
C ALA A 283 -32.64 -3.44 -6.09
N ALA A 284 -33.46 -4.24 -6.76
CA ALA A 284 -33.16 -5.61 -7.14
C ALA A 284 -32.04 -5.66 -8.19
N SER A 285 -30.88 -6.19 -7.80
CA SER A 285 -29.85 -6.70 -8.72
C SER A 285 -29.50 -8.13 -8.32
N ARG A 286 -29.96 -9.08 -9.12
CA ARG A 286 -29.68 -10.51 -8.99
C ARG A 286 -28.23 -10.81 -9.37
N HIS A 287 -27.34 -10.90 -8.39
CA HIS A 287 -26.10 -11.69 -8.46
C HIS A 287 -25.76 -12.24 -7.06
N PRO A 288 -25.39 -13.53 -6.91
CA PRO A 288 -25.03 -14.09 -5.62
C PRO A 288 -23.57 -13.76 -5.32
N GLY A 289 -23.37 -12.73 -4.49
CA GLY A 289 -22.03 -12.28 -4.08
C GLY A 289 -22.06 -11.70 -2.67
N LEU A 290 -21.53 -12.47 -1.72
CA LEU A 290 -21.25 -12.20 -0.31
C LEU A 290 -21.29 -10.70 0.13
N ARG A 291 -22.39 -10.28 0.78
CA ARG A 291 -22.42 -9.02 1.56
C ARG A 291 -21.62 -9.20 2.85
N VAL A 292 -20.32 -8.92 2.82
CA VAL A 292 -19.48 -8.90 4.03
C VAL A 292 -19.63 -7.55 4.73
N ARG A 293 -20.28 -7.55 5.91
CA ARG A 293 -20.28 -6.38 6.79
C ARG A 293 -18.84 -6.09 7.24
N LEU A 294 -18.39 -4.85 6.98
CA LEU A 294 -17.08 -4.34 7.39
C LEU A 294 -17.05 -4.13 8.90
N THR A 295 -16.78 -5.19 9.66
CA THR A 295 -16.52 -5.13 11.08
C THR A 295 -15.01 -5.27 11.29
N ALA A 296 -14.25 -4.18 11.29
CA ALA A 296 -12.89 -4.22 11.79
C ALA A 296 -12.95 -4.28 13.34
N PRO A 297 -12.54 -5.37 13.99
CA PRO A 297 -12.44 -5.40 15.44
C PRO A 297 -11.23 -4.57 15.86
N CYS A 298 -11.45 -3.53 16.67
CA CYS A 298 -10.36 -2.86 17.37
C CYS A 298 -9.94 -3.75 18.54
N PHE A 299 -8.71 -4.25 18.51
CA PHE A 299 -8.12 -4.87 19.69
C PHE A 299 -7.47 -3.77 20.53
N SER A 300 -8.15 -3.34 21.58
CA SER A 300 -7.54 -2.54 22.64
C SER A 300 -6.47 -3.40 23.33
N ALA A 301 -5.20 -2.98 23.22
CA ALA A 301 -4.11 -3.65 23.91
C ALA A 301 -4.22 -3.39 25.42
N THR A 302 -4.80 -4.33 26.17
CA THR A 302 -4.77 -4.30 27.63
C THR A 302 -3.35 -4.64 28.09
N THR A 303 -2.62 -3.65 28.59
CA THR A 303 -1.33 -3.87 29.27
C THR A 303 -1.58 -4.62 30.57
N ALA A 304 -1.28 -5.92 30.58
CA ALA A 304 -1.25 -6.71 31.81
C ALA A 304 0.06 -6.40 32.55
N THR A 305 -0.03 -5.64 33.64
CA THR A 305 1.08 -5.41 34.57
C THR A 305 1.33 -6.70 35.35
N ALA A 306 2.40 -7.41 35.03
CA ALA A 306 2.81 -8.59 35.78
C ALA A 306 3.56 -8.15 37.06
N THR A 307 2.89 -8.22 38.21
CA THR A 307 3.54 -8.18 39.53
C THR A 307 4.28 -9.50 39.77
N ALA A 308 5.61 -9.46 39.78
CA ALA A 308 6.46 -10.58 40.15
C ALA A 308 6.57 -10.68 41.68
N THR A 309 6.01 -11.73 42.26
CA THR A 309 6.24 -12.14 43.66
C THR A 309 7.49 -13.01 43.73
N VAL A 310 8.54 -12.51 44.38
CA VAL A 310 9.77 -13.26 44.67
C VAL A 310 9.53 -14.16 45.88
N GLN A 311 9.63 -15.47 45.67
CA GLN A 311 9.54 -16.47 46.74
C GLN A 311 10.97 -16.88 47.14
N ALA A 312 11.39 -16.41 48.31
CA ALA A 312 12.69 -16.73 48.91
C ALA A 312 12.68 -18.16 49.47
N GLY A 313 13.55 -19.02 48.93
CA GLY A 313 13.83 -20.34 49.48
C GLY A 313 14.66 -20.24 50.77
N ARG A 314 14.19 -20.88 51.84
CA ARG A 314 14.97 -21.12 53.05
C ARG A 314 15.69 -22.46 52.95
N ARG A 315 16.93 -22.46 53.43
CA ARG A 315 17.78 -23.62 53.70
C ARG A 315 17.21 -24.49 54.81
#